data_AF-X5Y810-F1
#
_entry.id   AF-X5Y810-F1
#
_cell.length_a   1.000
_cell.length_b   1.000
_cell.length_c   1.000
_cell.angle_alpha   90.00
_cell.angle_beta   90.00
_cell.angle_gamma   90.00
#
_symmetry.space_group_name_H-M   'P 1'
#
loop_
_entity.id
_entity.type
_entity.pdbx_description
1 polymer ?
#
loop_
_entity_poly.entity_id
_entity_poly.type
_entity_poly.pdbx_seq_one_letter_code
_entity_poly.pdbx_strand_id
1 'polypeptide(L)'
;MPSHITVNGLGLTYKGTIGLSIATIPDVCKTPSPGGPIPLPYPNIATQSTLKDGTTTVFAKGGKMIAVKGSQYGMSSGDEPGTVGGVKSNVFKKATDWITYSFDVKMDGKNACRHTDKKFHNDKNTVNLAGDLDPLPPGGQALLDIVCECHKHIDDVDAGRSRKATCPELGEQKHSCVDAGCRLHNAQGKTPKLQAEECYSVETGDHIPNVSRQCPPNVPFWQHRRWLSGKIFPDGAILDANGKVDRFTEYKFQCPKGTPVAYAKATGAPRGLSEGTTPQTWTPAKFNKKGVMKKADQRTRTVELGAKQKPPVTNPPLLLTSEMCK
;
A
#
# COMPACT_ATOMS: atom_id res chain seq x y z
N MET A 1 -2.25 -10.49 7.11
CA MET A 1 -2.09 -10.41 5.64
C MET A 1 -3.30 -9.70 5.04
N PRO A 2 -3.14 -8.95 3.94
CA PRO A 2 -4.27 -8.46 3.15
C PRO A 2 -5.16 -9.60 2.67
N SER A 3 -6.45 -9.34 2.46
CA SER A 3 -7.36 -10.39 2.01
C SER A 3 -7.01 -10.90 0.61
N HIS A 4 -6.87 -12.22 0.45
CA HIS A 4 -6.61 -12.88 -0.84
C HIS A 4 -7.88 -13.39 -1.52
N ILE A 5 -9.01 -13.37 -0.80
CA ILE A 5 -10.30 -13.83 -1.29
C ILE A 5 -11.08 -12.58 -1.67
N THR A 6 -11.66 -12.56 -2.87
CA THR A 6 -12.45 -11.43 -3.34
C THR A 6 -13.93 -11.81 -3.43
N VAL A 7 -14.79 -10.87 -3.04
CA VAL A 7 -16.25 -10.94 -3.11
C VAL A 7 -16.74 -9.63 -3.72
N ASN A 8 -17.47 -9.72 -4.84
CA ASN A 8 -17.87 -8.57 -5.65
C ASN A 8 -16.70 -7.64 -6.04
N GLY A 9 -15.51 -8.21 -6.31
CA GLY A 9 -14.31 -7.43 -6.63
C GLY A 9 -13.67 -6.71 -5.43
N LEU A 10 -14.16 -6.91 -4.20
CA LEU A 10 -13.61 -6.34 -2.97
C LEU A 10 -13.04 -7.45 -2.09
N GLY A 11 -12.03 -7.15 -1.27
CA GLY A 11 -11.42 -8.14 -0.37
C GLY A 11 -12.41 -8.63 0.68
N LEU A 12 -12.49 -9.93 0.90
CA LEU A 12 -13.35 -10.52 1.93
C LEU A 12 -12.74 -10.34 3.32
N THR A 13 -13.55 -9.98 4.31
CA THR A 13 -13.09 -9.79 5.69
C THR A 13 -13.21 -11.10 6.49
N TYR A 14 -12.12 -11.56 7.12
CA TYR A 14 -12.11 -12.75 7.99
C TYR A 14 -11.08 -12.63 9.11
N LYS A 15 -11.17 -13.42 10.18
CA LYS A 15 -10.37 -13.26 11.43
C LYS A 15 -8.84 -13.36 11.30
N GLY A 16 -8.29 -13.69 10.12
CA GLY A 16 -6.85 -13.85 9.87
C GLY A 16 -6.19 -12.68 9.12
N THR A 17 -6.95 -11.68 8.73
CA THR A 17 -6.46 -10.47 8.05
C THR A 17 -6.00 -9.42 9.05
N ILE A 18 -5.17 -8.46 8.61
CA ILE A 18 -4.55 -7.44 9.49
C ILE A 18 -5.26 -6.08 9.47
N GLY A 19 -6.39 -5.94 8.78
CA GLY A 19 -7.13 -4.68 8.64
C GLY A 19 -7.45 -3.98 9.95
N LEU A 20 -7.28 -2.66 9.94
CA LEU A 20 -7.66 -1.70 10.97
C LEU A 20 -8.85 -0.90 10.48
N SER A 21 -9.94 -0.90 11.23
CA SER A 21 -11.04 0.04 11.02
C SER A 21 -10.76 1.29 11.84
N ILE A 22 -10.64 2.45 11.20
CA ILE A 22 -10.41 3.72 11.89
C ILE A 22 -11.65 4.59 11.67
N ALA A 23 -12.22 5.13 12.75
CA ALA A 23 -13.35 6.03 12.67
C ALA A 23 -12.98 7.27 11.83
N THR A 24 -13.74 7.50 10.76
CA THR A 24 -13.55 8.65 9.85
C THR A 24 -14.07 9.95 10.44
N ILE A 25 -14.98 9.84 11.41
CA ILE A 25 -15.47 10.96 12.21
C ILE A 25 -14.94 10.75 13.63
N PRO A 26 -14.41 11.78 14.31
CA PRO A 26 -13.96 11.61 15.69
C PRO A 26 -15.07 11.10 16.61
N ASP A 27 -14.72 10.20 17.51
CA ASP A 27 -15.62 9.67 18.53
C ASP A 27 -15.78 10.72 19.64
N VAL A 28 -16.90 11.44 19.64
CA VAL A 28 -17.13 12.46 20.67
C VAL A 28 -17.59 11.78 21.95
N CYS A 29 -16.73 11.76 22.97
CA CYS A 29 -16.99 11.16 24.27
C CYS A 29 -17.03 12.22 25.36
N LYS A 30 -17.74 11.91 26.45
CA LYS A 30 -17.80 12.73 27.66
C LYS A 30 -16.54 12.47 28.48
N THR A 31 -15.71 13.50 28.62
CA THR A 31 -14.45 13.44 29.37
C THR A 31 -14.61 14.10 30.72
N PRO A 32 -14.24 13.44 31.84
CA PRO A 32 -14.28 14.06 33.15
C PRO A 32 -13.46 15.34 33.21
N SER A 33 -14.04 16.40 33.76
CA SER A 33 -13.34 17.66 34.06
C SER A 33 -13.81 18.21 35.42
N PRO A 34 -13.05 19.12 36.05
CA PRO A 34 -13.45 19.74 37.31
C PRO A 34 -14.81 20.47 37.27
N GLY A 35 -15.27 20.90 36.08
CA GLY A 35 -16.56 21.56 35.87
C GLY A 35 -17.69 20.64 35.40
N GLY A 36 -17.49 19.31 35.39
CA GLY A 36 -18.41 18.32 34.84
C GLY A 36 -17.93 17.73 33.51
N PRO A 37 -18.60 16.70 32.96
CA PRO A 37 -18.13 16.03 31.75
C PRO A 37 -18.21 16.94 30.51
N ILE A 38 -17.09 17.11 29.81
CA ILE A 38 -17.00 17.92 28.58
C ILE A 38 -16.94 16.99 27.36
N PRO A 39 -17.71 17.24 26.29
CA PRO A 39 -17.61 16.46 25.06
C PRO A 39 -16.29 16.75 24.34
N LEU A 40 -15.42 15.75 24.19
CA LEU A 40 -14.16 15.86 23.47
C LEU A 40 -14.06 14.81 22.35
N PRO A 41 -13.47 15.16 21.19
CA PRO A 41 -13.26 14.24 20.08
C PRO A 41 -12.07 13.31 20.33
N TYR A 42 -12.26 12.01 20.15
CA TYR A 42 -11.22 10.98 20.25
C TYR A 42 -11.08 10.17 18.96
N PRO A 43 -9.88 9.63 18.65
CA PRO A 43 -9.76 8.59 17.65
C PRO A 43 -10.44 7.31 18.15
N ASN A 44 -10.97 6.50 17.23
CA ASN A 44 -11.51 5.19 17.57
C ASN A 44 -11.09 4.17 16.51
N ILE A 45 -10.34 3.15 16.94
CA ILE A 45 -9.69 2.17 16.08
C ILE A 45 -10.15 0.78 16.52
N ALA A 46 -10.65 -0.03 15.59
CA ALA A 46 -11.02 -1.42 15.83
C ALA A 46 -10.20 -2.35 14.94
N THR A 47 -9.85 -3.52 15.44
CA THR A 47 -8.93 -4.46 14.76
C THR A 47 -9.67 -5.67 14.21
N GLN A 48 -9.46 -5.99 12.94
CA GLN A 48 -10.15 -7.09 12.26
C GLN A 48 -9.80 -8.47 12.83
N SER A 49 -8.62 -8.62 13.43
CA SER A 49 -8.20 -9.85 14.14
C SER A 49 -9.08 -10.17 15.35
N THR A 50 -9.78 -9.18 15.91
CA THR A 50 -10.71 -9.36 17.03
C THR A 50 -12.13 -9.72 16.59
N LEU A 51 -12.32 -10.11 15.32
CA LEU A 51 -13.61 -10.53 14.79
C LEU A 51 -14.27 -11.61 15.68
N LYS A 52 -15.54 -11.35 16.01
CA LYS A 52 -16.47 -12.20 16.75
C LYS A 52 -17.76 -12.37 15.94
N ASP A 53 -18.51 -13.41 16.28
CA ASP A 53 -19.84 -13.69 15.71
C ASP A 53 -19.85 -13.79 14.18
N GLY A 54 -18.74 -14.25 13.61
CA GLY A 54 -18.61 -14.58 12.19
C GLY A 54 -19.26 -15.92 11.85
N THR A 55 -18.89 -16.47 10.69
CA THR A 55 -19.35 -17.78 10.25
C THR A 55 -18.90 -18.92 11.18
N THR A 56 -19.71 -19.96 11.23
CA THR A 56 -19.47 -21.21 11.96
C THR A 56 -19.39 -22.43 11.05
N THR A 57 -19.95 -22.38 9.83
CA THR A 57 -19.91 -23.53 8.90
C THR A 57 -18.99 -23.33 7.70
N VAL A 58 -18.79 -22.09 7.25
CA VAL A 58 -17.88 -21.74 6.16
C VAL A 58 -16.65 -21.03 6.71
N PHE A 59 -15.46 -21.48 6.34
CA PHE A 59 -14.20 -20.92 6.84
C PHE A 59 -13.32 -20.40 5.71
N ALA A 60 -12.62 -19.29 5.99
CA ALA A 60 -11.53 -18.81 5.15
C ALA A 60 -10.23 -19.57 5.45
N LYS A 61 -9.15 -19.16 4.77
CA LYS A 61 -7.81 -19.76 4.89
C LYS A 61 -7.40 -19.98 6.35
N GLY A 62 -6.95 -21.20 6.65
CA GLY A 62 -6.51 -21.60 7.98
C GLY A 62 -7.64 -21.77 9.00
N GLY A 63 -8.85 -22.12 8.55
CA GLY A 63 -10.00 -22.41 9.41
C GLY A 63 -10.54 -21.17 10.13
N LYS A 64 -10.33 -19.97 9.59
CA LYS A 64 -10.72 -18.71 10.23
C LYS A 64 -12.15 -18.32 9.84
N MET A 65 -12.95 -17.91 10.82
CA MET A 65 -14.30 -17.40 10.59
C MET A 65 -14.30 -16.16 9.69
N ILE A 66 -15.35 -16.04 8.89
CA ILE A 66 -15.58 -14.98 7.93
C ILE A 66 -16.55 -13.96 8.52
N ALA A 67 -16.34 -12.68 8.23
CA ALA A 67 -17.23 -11.61 8.65
C ALA A 67 -18.50 -11.63 7.80
N VAL A 68 -19.65 -11.58 8.48
CA VAL A 68 -20.97 -11.59 7.87
C VAL A 68 -21.87 -10.58 8.58
N LYS A 69 -23.00 -10.22 7.99
CA LYS A 69 -23.96 -9.32 8.63
C LYS A 69 -24.29 -9.77 10.06
N GLY A 70 -24.05 -8.87 11.03
CA GLY A 70 -24.21 -9.14 12.46
C GLY A 70 -22.95 -9.64 13.18
N SER A 71 -21.84 -9.85 12.47
CA SER A 71 -20.52 -10.05 13.07
C SER A 71 -19.91 -8.72 13.50
N GLN A 72 -18.96 -8.73 14.43
CA GLN A 72 -18.42 -7.50 15.02
C GLN A 72 -16.92 -7.60 15.32
N TYR A 73 -16.20 -6.47 15.32
CA TYR A 73 -14.85 -6.41 15.88
C TYR A 73 -14.95 -6.20 17.37
N GLY A 74 -14.33 -7.09 18.13
CA GLY A 74 -14.63 -7.28 19.53
C GLY A 74 -14.24 -6.14 20.47
N MET A 75 -13.34 -5.24 20.09
CA MET A 75 -12.94 -4.09 20.91
C MET A 75 -12.37 -2.96 20.05
N SER A 76 -12.74 -1.72 20.38
CA SER A 76 -12.10 -0.51 19.86
C SER A 76 -11.19 0.15 20.90
N SER A 77 -10.19 0.90 20.44
CA SER A 77 -9.21 1.66 21.23
C SER A 77 -9.03 3.08 20.69
N GLY A 78 -8.56 4.01 21.51
CA GLY A 78 -8.30 5.42 21.15
C GLY A 78 -9.20 6.43 21.87
N ASP A 79 -10.31 5.98 22.44
CA ASP A 79 -11.29 6.77 23.21
C ASP A 79 -11.05 6.72 24.72
N GLU A 80 -9.91 6.17 25.16
CA GLU A 80 -9.59 5.90 26.58
C GLU A 80 -9.82 7.06 27.56
N PRO A 81 -9.53 8.33 27.21
CA PRO A 81 -9.70 9.44 28.15
C PRO A 81 -11.17 9.85 28.35
N GLY A 82 -12.08 9.47 27.43
CA GLY A 82 -13.52 9.75 27.51
C GLY A 82 -14.29 8.74 28.37
N THR A 83 -13.88 8.56 29.62
CA THR A 83 -14.34 7.46 30.51
C THR A 83 -15.84 7.48 30.86
N VAL A 84 -16.55 8.58 30.60
CA VAL A 84 -18.01 8.70 30.79
C VAL A 84 -18.79 8.25 29.54
N GLY A 85 -18.09 7.80 28.49
CA GLY A 85 -18.64 7.19 27.29
C GLY A 85 -19.05 8.17 26.19
N GLY A 86 -19.46 7.63 25.04
CA GLY A 86 -19.87 8.40 23.88
C GLY A 86 -21.05 9.36 24.15
N VAL A 87 -21.05 10.55 23.55
CA VAL A 87 -22.16 11.52 23.72
C VAL A 87 -23.50 10.94 23.29
N LYS A 88 -23.51 10.13 22.22
CA LYS A 88 -24.71 9.50 21.68
C LYS A 88 -24.94 8.10 22.22
N SER A 89 -23.87 7.33 22.43
CA SER A 89 -23.97 5.92 22.80
C SER A 89 -23.93 5.66 24.31
N ASN A 90 -23.40 6.60 25.12
CA ASN A 90 -23.09 6.46 26.55
C ASN A 90 -22.25 5.21 26.89
N VAL A 91 -21.53 4.64 25.92
CA VAL A 91 -20.70 3.45 26.11
C VAL A 91 -19.25 3.72 25.72
N PHE A 92 -18.38 2.84 26.20
CA PHE A 92 -16.94 2.92 26.07
C PHE A 92 -16.40 1.59 25.53
N LYS A 93 -15.53 1.64 24.52
CA LYS A 93 -14.87 0.46 23.92
C LYS A 93 -15.81 -0.64 23.40
N LYS A 94 -17.03 -0.30 22.96
CA LYS A 94 -17.94 -1.30 22.37
C LYS A 94 -17.58 -1.65 20.94
N ALA A 95 -18.09 -2.80 20.53
CA ALA A 95 -17.82 -3.43 19.25
C ALA A 95 -18.34 -2.61 18.05
N THR A 96 -17.83 -2.95 16.87
CA THR A 96 -18.24 -2.32 15.60
C THR A 96 -19.40 -3.08 14.96
N ASP A 97 -20.37 -2.36 14.39
CA ASP A 97 -21.44 -2.95 13.57
C ASP A 97 -21.26 -2.61 12.09
N TRP A 98 -21.58 -3.55 11.19
CA TRP A 98 -21.53 -3.31 9.75
C TRP A 98 -22.71 -2.44 9.28
N ILE A 99 -22.40 -1.42 8.47
CA ILE A 99 -23.38 -0.57 7.77
C ILE A 99 -23.66 -1.16 6.39
N THR A 100 -22.61 -1.52 5.66
CA THR A 100 -22.71 -2.13 4.34
C THR A 100 -22.12 -3.54 4.35
N TYR A 101 -22.56 -4.35 3.39
CA TYR A 101 -22.13 -5.73 3.17
C TYR A 101 -22.51 -6.12 1.73
N SER A 102 -22.04 -7.28 1.26
CA SER A 102 -22.39 -7.81 -0.06
C SER A 102 -23.90 -7.96 -0.22
N PHE A 103 -24.46 -7.62 -1.38
CA PHE A 103 -25.90 -7.73 -1.63
C PHE A 103 -26.34 -9.15 -2.02
N ASP A 104 -25.45 -9.89 -2.68
CA ASP A 104 -25.72 -11.14 -3.38
C ASP A 104 -24.92 -12.32 -2.81
N VAL A 105 -23.72 -12.10 -2.31
CA VAL A 105 -22.88 -13.15 -1.71
C VAL A 105 -23.18 -13.28 -0.23
N LYS A 106 -23.62 -14.48 0.16
CA LYS A 106 -23.95 -14.84 1.53
C LYS A 106 -23.12 -16.05 1.98
N MET A 107 -22.79 -16.06 3.26
CA MET A 107 -22.11 -17.15 3.96
C MET A 107 -22.87 -17.40 5.26
N ASP A 108 -23.15 -18.67 5.57
CA ASP A 108 -24.06 -19.06 6.65
C ASP A 108 -25.43 -18.34 6.57
N GLY A 109 -25.94 -18.15 5.36
CA GLY A 109 -27.20 -17.46 5.11
C GLY A 109 -27.18 -15.93 5.34
N LYS A 110 -26.04 -15.37 5.76
CA LYS A 110 -25.85 -13.94 6.05
C LYS A 110 -24.96 -13.27 5.01
N ASN A 111 -25.22 -12.01 4.69
CA ASN A 111 -24.43 -11.26 3.71
C ASN A 111 -22.96 -11.17 4.12
N ALA A 112 -22.04 -11.43 3.19
CA ALA A 112 -20.60 -11.38 3.43
C ALA A 112 -20.11 -9.94 3.58
N CYS A 113 -19.24 -9.68 4.56
CA CYS A 113 -18.65 -8.36 4.79
C CYS A 113 -17.29 -8.24 4.10
N ARG A 114 -17.03 -7.11 3.45
CA ARG A 114 -15.85 -6.85 2.62
C ARG A 114 -15.00 -5.74 3.26
N HIS A 115 -13.74 -5.65 2.84
CA HIS A 115 -12.73 -4.78 3.43
C HIS A 115 -13.13 -3.30 3.37
N THR A 116 -13.74 -2.85 2.27
CA THR A 116 -14.19 -1.46 2.10
C THR A 116 -15.62 -1.20 2.60
N ASP A 117 -16.26 -2.19 3.23
CA ASP A 117 -17.59 -2.01 3.80
C ASP A 117 -17.53 -1.12 5.06
N LYS A 118 -18.54 -0.26 5.17
CA LYS A 118 -18.66 0.79 6.18
C LYS A 118 -19.10 0.21 7.51
N LYS A 119 -18.69 0.85 8.60
CA LYS A 119 -18.98 0.37 9.96
C LYS A 119 -19.40 1.50 10.89
N PHE A 120 -20.27 1.18 11.82
CA PHE A 120 -20.42 1.92 13.06
C PHE A 120 -19.31 1.52 14.02
N HIS A 121 -18.88 2.47 14.83
CA HIS A 121 -17.90 2.30 15.89
C HIS A 121 -18.54 2.72 17.22
N ASN A 122 -18.13 2.04 18.30
CA ASN A 122 -18.56 2.30 19.68
C ASN A 122 -20.08 2.41 19.82
N ASP A 123 -20.81 1.38 19.38
CA ASP A 123 -22.28 1.31 19.46
C ASP A 123 -22.97 2.52 18.77
N LYS A 124 -22.51 2.81 17.55
CA LYS A 124 -23.05 3.86 16.66
C LYS A 124 -22.83 5.29 17.16
N ASN A 125 -21.85 5.51 18.05
CA ASN A 125 -21.40 6.86 18.42
C ASN A 125 -20.65 7.53 17.26
N THR A 126 -19.84 6.75 16.54
CA THR A 126 -19.13 7.21 15.35
C THR A 126 -19.18 6.18 14.22
N VAL A 127 -18.62 6.55 13.07
CA VAL A 127 -18.62 5.76 11.84
C VAL A 127 -17.24 5.72 11.20
N ASN A 128 -16.92 4.58 10.61
CA ASN A 128 -15.92 4.44 9.58
C ASN A 128 -16.62 4.34 8.21
N LEU A 129 -16.45 5.38 7.39
CA LEU A 129 -17.00 5.46 6.04
C LEU A 129 -16.00 5.06 4.95
N ALA A 130 -14.71 4.95 5.30
CA ALA A 130 -13.61 4.62 4.39
C ALA A 130 -13.41 3.11 4.23
N GLY A 131 -13.85 2.32 5.22
CA GLY A 131 -13.57 0.88 5.29
C GLY A 131 -12.29 0.58 6.05
N ASP A 132 -11.90 -0.68 6.08
CA ASP A 132 -10.69 -1.15 6.74
C ASP A 132 -9.44 -0.70 5.97
N LEU A 133 -8.38 -0.41 6.72
CA LEU A 133 -7.05 -0.09 6.26
C LEU A 133 -6.13 -1.24 6.66
N ASP A 134 -5.54 -1.95 5.70
CA ASP A 134 -4.47 -2.91 6.02
C ASP A 134 -3.20 -2.14 6.44
N PRO A 135 -2.69 -2.30 7.68
CA PRO A 135 -1.45 -1.68 8.09
C PRO A 135 -0.31 -2.26 7.27
N LEU A 136 0.60 -1.38 6.86
CA LEU A 136 1.82 -1.82 6.20
C LEU A 136 2.62 -2.72 7.15
N PRO A 137 3.26 -3.79 6.64
CA PRO A 137 4.26 -4.50 7.44
C PRO A 137 5.37 -3.52 7.85
N PRO A 138 6.12 -3.75 8.94
CA PRO A 138 7.14 -2.82 9.44
C PRO A 138 8.12 -2.33 8.35
N GLY A 139 8.58 -3.22 7.47
CA GLY A 139 9.44 -2.83 6.33
C GLY A 139 8.72 -2.03 5.24
N GLY A 140 7.42 -2.26 5.07
CA GLY A 140 6.58 -1.47 4.17
C GLY A 140 6.39 -0.05 4.70
N GLN A 141 6.23 0.11 6.01
CA GLN A 141 6.15 1.43 6.64
C GLN A 141 7.49 2.18 6.54
N ALA A 142 8.60 1.51 6.88
CA ALA A 142 9.93 2.12 6.75
C ALA A 142 10.23 2.55 5.31
N LEU A 143 9.85 1.74 4.32
CA LEU A 143 9.95 2.12 2.91
C LEU A 143 9.03 3.28 2.55
N LEU A 144 7.79 3.30 3.06
CA LEU A 144 6.87 4.41 2.81
C LEU A 144 7.45 5.71 3.35
N ASP A 145 8.01 5.71 4.55
CA ASP A 145 8.63 6.89 5.15
C ASP A 145 9.76 7.44 4.26
N ILE A 146 10.65 6.56 3.76
CA ILE A 146 11.71 6.91 2.82
C ILE A 146 11.14 7.44 1.50
N VAL A 147 10.13 6.77 0.93
CA VAL A 147 9.44 7.17 -0.30
C VAL A 147 8.86 8.58 -0.15
N CYS A 148 8.23 8.87 0.99
CA CYS A 148 7.61 10.16 1.26
C CYS A 148 8.63 11.28 1.49
N GLU A 149 9.70 11.00 2.23
CA GLU A 149 10.82 11.92 2.41
C GLU A 149 11.45 12.27 1.05
N CYS A 150 11.76 11.26 0.24
CA CYS A 150 12.32 11.45 -1.10
C CYS A 150 11.36 12.17 -2.06
N HIS A 151 10.06 11.85 -1.99
CA HIS A 151 9.05 12.52 -2.81
C HIS A 151 9.06 14.03 -2.54
N LYS A 152 8.98 14.42 -1.26
CA LYS A 152 9.00 15.82 -0.84
C LYS A 152 10.33 16.51 -1.15
N HIS A 153 11.45 15.89 -0.77
CA HIS A 153 12.77 16.47 -0.96
C HIS A 153 13.06 16.78 -2.43
N ILE A 154 12.77 15.85 -3.33
CA ILE A 154 13.03 16.04 -4.76
C ILE A 154 12.08 17.07 -5.37
N ASP A 155 10.83 17.15 -4.93
CA ASP A 155 9.90 18.19 -5.38
C ASP A 155 10.34 19.59 -4.91
N ASP A 156 10.82 19.72 -3.67
CA ASP A 156 11.36 20.97 -3.14
C ASP A 156 12.62 21.41 -3.90
N VAL A 157 13.52 20.46 -4.21
CA VAL A 157 14.72 20.72 -5.01
C VAL A 157 14.34 21.17 -6.43
N ASP A 158 13.39 20.50 -7.08
CA ASP A 158 12.95 20.89 -8.43
C ASP A 158 12.20 22.23 -8.43
N ALA A 159 11.47 22.55 -7.36
CA ALA A 159 10.82 23.84 -7.16
C ALA A 159 11.83 25.01 -7.24
N GLY A 160 13.05 24.82 -6.75
CA GLY A 160 14.13 25.81 -6.82
C GLY A 160 14.93 25.87 -8.13
N ARG A 161 14.76 24.91 -9.07
CA ARG A 161 15.54 24.89 -10.32
C ARG A 161 15.05 25.92 -11.34
N SER A 162 16.01 26.56 -12.01
CA SER A 162 15.75 27.44 -13.16
C SER A 162 15.15 26.69 -14.36
N ARG A 163 15.60 25.45 -14.59
CA ARG A 163 15.00 24.51 -15.54
C ARG A 163 14.38 23.35 -14.77
N LYS A 164 13.05 23.25 -14.83
CA LYS A 164 12.30 22.15 -14.23
C LYS A 164 12.69 20.82 -14.86
N ALA A 165 12.86 19.80 -14.05
CA ALA A 165 12.99 18.43 -14.50
C ALA A 165 11.72 18.01 -15.25
N THR A 166 11.89 17.12 -16.21
CA THR A 166 10.76 16.46 -16.85
C THR A 166 10.18 15.38 -15.92
N CYS A 167 8.92 14.97 -16.12
CA CYS A 167 8.33 13.89 -15.32
C CYS A 167 9.21 12.62 -15.25
N PRO A 168 9.82 12.13 -16.35
CA PRO A 168 10.72 10.98 -16.28
C PRO A 168 11.99 11.24 -15.48
N GLU A 169 12.60 12.42 -15.63
CA GLU A 169 13.81 12.80 -14.87
C GLU A 169 13.51 12.93 -13.37
N LEU A 170 12.37 13.52 -13.02
CA LEU A 170 11.91 13.66 -11.64
C LEU A 170 11.64 12.29 -11.02
N GLY A 171 10.99 11.40 -11.77
CA GLY A 171 10.78 10.01 -11.36
C GLY A 171 12.12 9.31 -11.06
N GLU A 172 13.07 9.34 -12.00
CA GLU A 172 14.38 8.70 -11.81
C GLU A 172 15.14 9.28 -10.59
N GLN A 173 15.06 10.59 -10.37
CA GLN A 173 15.64 11.23 -9.18
C GLN A 173 15.00 10.73 -7.87
N LYS A 174 13.66 10.58 -7.85
CA LYS A 174 12.94 10.04 -6.69
C LYS A 174 13.31 8.57 -6.44
N HIS A 175 13.38 7.72 -7.47
CA HIS A 175 13.83 6.33 -7.32
C HIS A 175 15.27 6.25 -6.80
N SER A 176 16.19 7.04 -7.37
CA SER A 176 17.59 7.09 -6.93
C SER A 176 17.72 7.56 -5.47
N CYS A 177 16.89 8.51 -5.03
CA CYS A 177 16.80 8.92 -3.63
C CYS A 177 16.35 7.77 -2.74
N VAL A 178 15.32 7.01 -3.13
CA VAL A 178 14.84 5.85 -2.35
C VAL A 178 15.92 4.78 -2.24
N ASP A 179 16.65 4.50 -3.33
CA ASP A 179 17.77 3.55 -3.28
C ASP A 179 18.84 3.98 -2.26
N ALA A 180 19.16 5.27 -2.21
CA ALA A 180 20.08 5.83 -1.22
C ALA A 180 19.49 5.74 0.20
N GLY A 181 18.21 6.03 0.37
CA GLY A 181 17.48 5.90 1.63
C GLY A 181 17.49 4.48 2.18
N CYS A 182 17.26 3.47 1.33
CA CYS A 182 17.36 2.05 1.72
C CYS A 182 18.78 1.70 2.22
N ARG A 183 19.82 2.18 1.55
CA ARG A 183 21.22 1.97 1.97
C ARG A 183 21.50 2.64 3.32
N LEU A 184 21.05 3.88 3.51
CA LEU A 184 21.22 4.62 4.76
C LEU A 184 20.47 3.96 5.93
N HIS A 185 19.22 3.53 5.71
CA HIS A 185 18.42 2.80 6.69
C HIS A 185 19.15 1.55 7.19
N ASN A 186 19.70 0.75 6.27
CA ASN A 186 20.48 -0.43 6.63
C ASN A 186 21.80 -0.08 7.33
N ALA A 187 22.50 0.97 6.89
CA ALA A 187 23.75 1.42 7.51
C ALA A 187 23.55 1.91 8.94
N GLN A 188 22.37 2.45 9.25
CA GLN A 188 21.95 2.84 10.60
C GLN A 188 21.54 1.65 11.49
N GLY A 189 21.61 0.41 10.98
CA GLY A 189 21.25 -0.80 11.73
C GLY A 189 19.74 -0.96 11.97
N LYS A 190 18.89 -0.23 11.24
CA LYS A 190 17.43 -0.33 11.37
C LYS A 190 16.92 -1.66 10.79
N THR A 191 15.82 -2.15 11.36
CA THR A 191 15.16 -3.39 10.95
C THR A 191 13.68 -3.17 10.63
N PRO A 192 13.08 -3.94 9.71
CA PRO A 192 13.73 -4.94 8.85
C PRO A 192 14.67 -4.30 7.82
N LYS A 193 15.59 -5.10 7.29
CA LYS A 193 16.52 -4.65 6.23
C LYS A 193 15.75 -4.42 4.93
N LEU A 194 16.14 -3.38 4.22
CA LEU A 194 15.51 -2.97 2.97
C LEU A 194 16.48 -3.15 1.82
N GLN A 195 15.98 -3.57 0.67
CA GLN A 195 16.77 -3.70 -0.54
C GLN A 195 16.34 -2.64 -1.54
N ALA A 196 17.31 -1.90 -2.08
CA ALA A 196 17.13 -1.00 -3.21
C ALA A 196 16.78 -1.77 -4.50
N GLU A 197 16.58 -1.05 -5.61
CA GLU A 197 16.37 -1.69 -6.91
C GLU A 197 17.55 -2.62 -7.23
N GLU A 198 17.23 -3.88 -7.50
CA GLU A 198 18.20 -4.93 -7.82
C GLU A 198 17.69 -5.75 -9.00
N CYS A 199 18.61 -6.39 -9.71
CA CYS A 199 18.28 -7.17 -10.89
C CYS A 199 18.03 -8.63 -10.56
N TYR A 200 17.04 -9.21 -11.22
CA TYR A 200 16.75 -10.64 -11.14
C TYR A 200 16.59 -11.27 -12.51
N SER A 201 16.95 -12.55 -12.60
CA SER A 201 16.66 -13.41 -13.75
C SER A 201 15.17 -13.73 -13.81
N VAL A 202 14.51 -13.44 -14.93
CA VAL A 202 13.11 -13.84 -15.15
C VAL A 202 12.99 -15.36 -15.27
N GLU A 203 14.01 -16.03 -15.81
CA GLU A 203 14.00 -17.47 -16.05
C GLU A 203 14.16 -18.24 -14.74
N THR A 204 15.22 -17.94 -13.99
CA THR A 204 15.62 -18.70 -12.80
C THR A 204 15.17 -18.07 -11.48
N GLY A 205 14.87 -16.78 -11.47
CA GLY A 205 14.60 -16.02 -10.25
C GLY A 205 15.86 -15.54 -9.53
N ASP A 206 17.06 -15.93 -9.95
CA ASP A 206 18.27 -15.58 -9.20
C ASP A 206 18.54 -14.07 -9.18
N HIS A 207 18.99 -13.58 -8.02
CA HIS A 207 19.51 -12.21 -7.87
C HIS A 207 20.81 -12.07 -8.64
N ILE A 208 20.93 -11.00 -9.43
CA ILE A 208 22.08 -10.68 -10.26
C ILE A 208 22.65 -9.35 -9.74
N PRO A 209 23.64 -9.38 -8.84
CA PRO A 209 24.18 -8.17 -8.22
C PRO A 209 24.93 -7.29 -9.23
N ASN A 210 25.09 -6.00 -8.89
CA ASN A 210 25.87 -5.01 -9.66
C ASN A 210 25.35 -4.76 -11.08
N VAL A 211 24.04 -4.92 -11.28
CA VAL A 211 23.37 -4.67 -12.56
C VAL A 211 22.43 -3.49 -12.42
N SER A 212 22.66 -2.45 -13.23
CA SER A 212 21.75 -1.31 -13.33
C SER A 212 20.85 -1.40 -14.56
N ARG A 213 19.61 -0.93 -14.42
CA ARG A 213 18.71 -0.65 -15.54
C ARG A 213 19.23 0.48 -16.44
N GLN A 214 20.00 1.42 -15.88
CA GLN A 214 20.51 2.58 -16.60
C GLN A 214 21.58 2.16 -17.60
N CYS A 215 21.52 2.70 -18.80
CA CYS A 215 22.50 2.43 -19.85
C CYS A 215 23.82 3.12 -19.50
N PRO A 216 24.95 2.38 -19.41
CA PRO A 216 26.25 3.01 -19.19
C PRO A 216 26.60 3.97 -20.36
N PRO A 217 27.33 5.07 -20.11
CA PRO A 217 27.64 6.08 -21.14
C PRO A 217 28.38 5.54 -22.36
N ASN A 218 29.20 4.49 -22.18
CA ASN A 218 30.05 3.92 -23.22
C ASN A 218 29.49 2.62 -23.85
N VAL A 219 28.21 2.31 -23.59
CA VAL A 219 27.57 1.10 -24.13
C VAL A 219 26.50 1.50 -25.15
N PRO A 220 26.55 1.00 -26.40
CA PRO A 220 25.50 1.23 -27.37
C PRO A 220 24.14 0.75 -26.84
N PHE A 221 23.13 1.61 -26.91
CA PHE A 221 21.79 1.34 -26.34
C PHE A 221 21.19 0.00 -26.80
N TRP A 222 21.45 -0.43 -28.03
CA TRP A 222 20.94 -1.71 -28.56
C TRP A 222 21.61 -2.92 -27.89
N GLN A 223 22.90 -2.84 -27.55
CA GLN A 223 23.61 -3.88 -26.80
C GLN A 223 23.07 -3.95 -25.38
N HIS A 224 22.94 -2.81 -24.70
CA HIS A 224 22.35 -2.72 -23.36
C HIS A 224 20.93 -3.30 -23.34
N ARG A 225 20.09 -2.94 -24.31
CA ARG A 225 18.72 -3.44 -24.42
C ARG A 225 18.65 -4.95 -24.65
N ARG A 226 19.56 -5.52 -25.45
CA ARG A 226 19.66 -6.97 -25.64
C ARG A 226 20.06 -7.66 -24.34
N TRP A 227 20.96 -7.05 -23.58
CA TRP A 227 21.39 -7.56 -22.29
C TRP A 227 20.32 -7.50 -21.20
N LEU A 228 19.46 -6.48 -21.20
CA LEU A 228 18.28 -6.41 -20.32
C LEU A 228 17.20 -7.46 -20.63
N SER A 229 17.31 -8.17 -21.76
CA SER A 229 16.36 -9.22 -22.12
C SER A 229 16.41 -10.36 -21.10
N GLY A 230 15.24 -10.80 -20.62
CA GLY A 230 15.15 -11.85 -19.60
C GLY A 230 15.45 -11.37 -18.17
N LYS A 231 15.55 -10.05 -17.93
CA LYS A 231 15.76 -9.48 -16.60
C LYS A 231 14.52 -8.72 -16.09
N ILE A 232 14.39 -8.64 -14.77
CA ILE A 232 13.37 -7.86 -14.07
C ILE A 232 14.01 -7.10 -12.92
N PHE A 233 13.48 -5.90 -12.65
CA PHE A 233 13.96 -4.95 -11.66
C PHE A 233 12.75 -4.48 -10.89
N PRO A 234 12.40 -5.13 -9.77
CA PRO A 234 11.48 -4.55 -8.78
C PRO A 234 12.13 -3.30 -8.18
N ASP A 235 11.37 -2.24 -7.93
CA ASP A 235 11.92 -0.99 -7.37
C ASP A 235 12.54 -1.19 -5.97
N GLY A 236 12.17 -2.26 -5.25
CA GLY A 236 12.87 -2.70 -4.05
C GLY A 236 12.38 -4.02 -3.47
N ALA A 237 12.87 -4.35 -2.27
CA ALA A 237 12.37 -5.49 -1.49
C ALA A 237 12.53 -5.28 0.02
N ILE A 238 11.68 -5.95 0.79
CA ILE A 238 11.82 -6.12 2.24
C ILE A 238 12.51 -7.46 2.48
N LEU A 239 13.55 -7.47 3.30
CA LEU A 239 14.30 -8.67 3.62
C LEU A 239 13.88 -9.25 4.98
N ASP A 240 13.91 -10.57 5.09
CA ASP A 240 13.74 -11.29 6.35
C ASP A 240 15.00 -11.20 7.23
N ALA A 241 14.95 -11.83 8.42
CA ALA A 241 16.07 -11.85 9.35
C ALA A 241 17.33 -12.56 8.78
N ASN A 242 17.17 -13.41 7.77
CA ASN A 242 18.26 -14.14 7.11
C ASN A 242 18.81 -13.38 5.88
N GLY A 243 18.27 -12.20 5.58
CA GLY A 243 18.64 -11.42 4.39
C GLY A 243 18.06 -11.96 3.09
N LYS A 244 17.07 -12.86 3.14
CA LYS A 244 16.31 -13.31 1.97
C LYS A 244 15.13 -12.37 1.71
N VAL A 245 14.69 -12.29 0.47
CA VAL A 245 13.52 -11.49 0.11
C VAL A 245 12.29 -12.05 0.80
N ASP A 246 11.66 -11.28 1.68
CA ASP A 246 10.34 -11.58 2.25
C ASP A 246 9.22 -11.07 1.36
N ARG A 247 9.43 -9.91 0.71
CA ARG A 247 8.43 -9.27 -0.14
C ARG A 247 9.09 -8.29 -1.12
N PHE A 248 8.70 -8.35 -2.39
CA PHE A 248 9.07 -7.31 -3.37
C PHE A 248 8.20 -6.06 -3.24
N THR A 249 8.76 -4.92 -3.59
CA THR A 249 8.08 -3.63 -3.55
C THR A 249 8.20 -2.91 -4.89
N GLU A 250 7.18 -2.16 -5.23
CA GLU A 250 7.19 -1.20 -6.33
C GLU A 250 6.76 0.16 -5.79
N TYR A 251 7.33 1.23 -6.32
CA TYR A 251 7.00 2.58 -5.94
C TYR A 251 6.41 3.34 -7.12
N LYS A 252 5.42 4.20 -6.87
CA LYS A 252 4.86 5.10 -7.86
C LYS A 252 4.81 6.51 -7.29
N PHE A 253 5.34 7.43 -8.08
CA PHE A 253 5.35 8.84 -7.75
C PHE A 253 4.39 9.57 -8.67
N GLN A 254 3.51 10.37 -8.08
CA GLN A 254 2.70 11.31 -8.82
C GLN A 254 3.62 12.37 -9.41
N CYS A 255 3.49 12.62 -10.72
CA CYS A 255 4.17 13.74 -11.35
C CYS A 255 3.36 15.02 -11.05
N PRO A 256 3.96 16.08 -10.49
CA PRO A 256 3.24 17.31 -10.19
C PRO A 256 2.55 17.90 -11.42
N LYS A 257 1.44 18.59 -11.21
CA LYS A 257 0.73 19.30 -12.28
C LYS A 257 1.60 20.45 -12.77
N GLY A 258 1.70 20.63 -14.08
CA GLY A 258 2.53 21.66 -14.70
C GLY A 258 3.98 21.23 -14.94
N THR A 259 4.40 20.02 -14.53
CA THR A 259 5.74 19.51 -14.83
C THR A 259 5.87 19.13 -16.32
N PRO A 260 6.93 19.56 -17.02
CA PRO A 260 7.15 19.20 -18.42
C PRO A 260 7.23 17.69 -18.66
N VAL A 261 6.56 17.16 -19.68
CA VAL A 261 6.66 15.73 -20.03
C VAL A 261 7.93 15.42 -20.83
N ALA A 262 8.38 16.37 -21.65
CA ALA A 262 9.60 16.34 -22.44
C ALA A 262 9.92 17.75 -22.93
N TYR A 263 11.18 18.00 -23.29
CA TYR A 263 11.61 19.24 -23.94
C TYR A 263 11.88 19.01 -25.43
N ALA A 264 11.51 19.97 -26.27
CA ALA A 264 11.86 19.97 -27.68
C ALA A 264 13.36 20.27 -27.86
N LYS A 265 14.09 19.38 -28.53
CA LYS A 265 15.54 19.53 -28.73
C LYS A 265 15.94 20.83 -29.44
N ALA A 266 15.10 21.32 -30.36
CA ALA A 266 15.42 22.49 -31.18
C ALA A 266 15.17 23.83 -30.46
N THR A 267 14.10 23.92 -29.67
CA THR A 267 13.65 25.20 -29.07
C THR A 267 13.81 25.27 -27.57
N GLY A 268 14.08 24.14 -26.89
CA GLY A 268 14.10 24.05 -25.44
C GLY A 268 12.73 24.22 -24.77
N ALA A 269 11.65 24.36 -25.54
CA ALA A 269 10.30 24.51 -25.02
C ALA A 269 9.69 23.16 -24.55
N PRO A 270 8.81 23.15 -23.53
CA PRO A 270 8.07 21.96 -23.14
C PRO A 270 7.19 21.46 -24.29
N ARG A 271 7.19 20.14 -24.54
CA ARG A 271 6.28 19.48 -25.50
C ARG A 271 4.88 19.19 -24.93
N GLY A 272 4.67 19.51 -23.66
CA GLY A 272 3.45 19.25 -22.91
C GLY A 272 3.71 19.32 -21.42
N LEU A 273 2.66 19.52 -20.63
CA LEU A 273 2.72 19.59 -19.17
C LEU A 273 1.87 18.47 -18.57
N SER A 274 2.31 17.94 -17.42
CA SER A 274 1.56 16.96 -16.64
C SER A 274 0.28 17.58 -16.07
N GLU A 275 -0.81 16.82 -16.09
CA GLU A 275 -2.07 17.21 -15.45
C GLU A 275 -2.13 16.84 -13.96
N GLY A 276 -1.13 16.10 -13.47
CA GLY A 276 -1.13 15.58 -12.09
C GLY A 276 -2.00 14.34 -11.89
N THR A 277 -2.51 13.73 -12.95
CA THR A 277 -3.46 12.60 -12.90
C THR A 277 -2.80 11.24 -13.17
N THR A 278 -1.47 11.16 -13.12
CA THR A 278 -0.73 9.95 -13.48
C THR A 278 -1.22 8.74 -12.66
N PRO A 279 -1.63 7.63 -13.30
CA PRO A 279 -2.13 6.46 -12.59
C PRO A 279 -1.14 5.96 -11.53
N GLN A 280 -1.58 5.92 -10.27
CA GLN A 280 -0.82 5.40 -9.13
C GLN A 280 -1.06 3.89 -8.92
N THR A 281 -1.18 3.16 -10.02
CA THR A 281 -1.43 1.72 -10.01
C THR A 281 -0.26 0.95 -10.61
N TRP A 282 -0.31 -0.37 -10.54
CA TRP A 282 0.61 -1.24 -11.26
C TRP A 282 0.65 -0.90 -12.74
N THR A 283 1.84 -0.93 -13.34
CA THR A 283 2.01 -0.68 -14.77
C THR A 283 1.22 -1.72 -15.56
N PRO A 284 0.22 -1.32 -16.37
CA PRO A 284 -0.66 -2.25 -17.04
C PRO A 284 0.07 -3.03 -18.14
N ALA A 285 -0.48 -4.20 -18.46
CA ALA A 285 -0.08 -4.98 -19.62
C ALA A 285 -0.26 -4.17 -20.92
N LYS A 286 0.73 -4.21 -21.81
CA LYS A 286 0.65 -3.53 -23.13
C LYS A 286 0.13 -4.48 -24.20
N PHE A 287 -0.86 -4.04 -24.97
CA PHE A 287 -1.32 -4.73 -26.17
C PHE A 287 -0.45 -4.39 -27.38
N ASN A 288 -0.28 -5.34 -28.30
CA ASN A 288 0.33 -5.08 -29.60
C ASN A 288 -0.71 -4.47 -30.56
N LYS A 289 -0.25 -4.03 -31.76
CA LYS A 289 -1.13 -3.46 -32.81
C LYS A 289 -2.26 -4.41 -33.27
N LYS A 290 -2.18 -5.71 -32.93
CA LYS A 290 -3.18 -6.74 -33.25
C LYS A 290 -4.11 -7.04 -32.06
N GLY A 291 -4.08 -6.23 -30.99
CA GLY A 291 -4.92 -6.45 -29.80
C GLY A 291 -4.47 -7.63 -28.92
N VAL A 292 -3.31 -8.24 -29.19
CA VAL A 292 -2.78 -9.34 -28.37
C VAL A 292 -1.90 -8.77 -27.26
N MET A 293 -2.12 -9.24 -26.04
CA MET A 293 -1.36 -8.84 -24.87
C MET A 293 0.11 -9.24 -25.05
N LYS A 294 1.02 -8.27 -25.07
CA LYS A 294 2.43 -8.48 -25.43
C LYS A 294 3.31 -8.80 -24.21
N LYS A 295 2.88 -8.41 -23.01
CA LYS A 295 3.59 -8.60 -21.73
C LYS A 295 2.60 -8.69 -20.58
N ALA A 296 2.87 -9.56 -19.61
CA ALA A 296 2.19 -9.55 -18.31
C ALA A 296 2.37 -8.18 -17.62
N ASP A 297 1.38 -7.78 -16.80
CA ASP A 297 1.49 -6.57 -15.99
C ASP A 297 2.68 -6.68 -15.02
N GLN A 298 3.17 -5.55 -14.52
CA GLN A 298 4.35 -5.56 -13.65
C GLN A 298 4.10 -6.40 -12.39
N ARG A 299 2.88 -6.36 -11.84
CA ARG A 299 2.48 -7.15 -10.67
C ARG A 299 2.67 -8.65 -10.90
N THR A 300 2.14 -9.19 -11.99
CA THR A 300 2.21 -10.62 -12.30
C THR A 300 3.65 -11.05 -12.48
N ARG A 301 4.46 -10.24 -13.18
CA ARG A 301 5.89 -10.53 -13.36
C ARG A 301 6.63 -10.60 -12.02
N THR A 302 6.32 -9.71 -11.08
CA THR A 302 6.93 -9.71 -9.75
C THR A 302 6.43 -10.88 -8.89
N VAL A 303 5.17 -11.30 -9.04
CA VAL A 303 4.65 -12.51 -8.37
C VAL A 303 5.33 -13.78 -8.92
N GLU A 304 5.47 -13.90 -10.24
CA GLU A 304 6.18 -15.00 -10.89
C GLU A 304 7.65 -15.06 -10.47
N LEU A 305 8.32 -13.90 -10.36
CA LEU A 305 9.66 -13.80 -9.80
C LEU A 305 9.74 -14.33 -8.36
N GLY A 306 8.77 -13.94 -7.52
CA GLY A 306 8.67 -14.39 -6.13
C GLY A 306 8.58 -15.91 -6.00
N ALA A 307 7.77 -16.55 -6.84
CA ALA A 307 7.61 -18.00 -6.86
C ALA A 307 8.91 -18.76 -7.20
N LYS A 308 9.85 -18.09 -7.89
CA LYS A 308 11.15 -18.67 -8.29
C LYS A 308 12.28 -18.43 -7.27
N GLN A 309 12.06 -17.57 -6.27
CA GLN A 309 13.05 -17.35 -5.20
C GLN A 309 13.25 -18.63 -4.37
N LYS A 310 14.40 -18.71 -3.66
CA LYS A 310 14.73 -19.79 -2.74
C LYS A 310 15.04 -19.21 -1.35
N PRO A 311 14.15 -19.37 -0.35
CA PRO A 311 12.80 -19.96 -0.45
C PRO A 311 11.83 -19.09 -1.29
N PRO A 312 10.72 -19.66 -1.79
CA PRO A 312 9.74 -18.89 -2.55
C PRO A 312 9.14 -17.76 -1.72
N VAL A 313 9.02 -16.58 -2.33
CA VAL A 313 8.35 -15.42 -1.73
C VAL A 313 6.85 -15.66 -1.77
N THR A 314 6.24 -15.87 -0.60
CA THR A 314 4.81 -16.15 -0.47
C THR A 314 3.97 -14.88 -0.25
N ASN A 315 4.59 -13.81 0.23
CA ASN A 315 3.92 -12.53 0.42
C ASN A 315 3.72 -11.82 -0.92
N PRO A 316 2.52 -11.28 -1.21
CA PRO A 316 2.28 -10.54 -2.44
C PRO A 316 3.11 -9.25 -2.47
N PRO A 317 3.54 -8.80 -3.66
CA PRO A 317 4.36 -7.61 -3.77
C PRO A 317 3.55 -6.37 -3.36
N LEU A 318 4.23 -5.41 -2.75
CA LEU A 318 3.65 -4.20 -2.21
C LEU A 318 3.79 -3.04 -3.20
N LEU A 319 2.71 -2.31 -3.42
CA LEU A 319 2.75 -1.05 -4.16
C LEU A 319 2.70 0.10 -3.16
N LEU A 320 3.74 0.94 -3.11
CA LEU A 320 3.72 2.20 -2.38
C LEU A 320 3.55 3.34 -3.36
N THR A 321 2.73 4.31 -3.00
CA THR A 321 2.44 5.45 -3.86
C THR A 321 2.65 6.74 -3.08
N SER A 322 3.02 7.82 -3.76
CA SER A 322 3.16 9.13 -3.10
C SER A 322 1.85 9.65 -2.50
N GLU A 323 0.68 9.13 -2.92
CA GLU A 323 -0.61 9.46 -2.31
C GLU A 323 -0.78 8.90 -0.89
N MET A 324 0.07 7.95 -0.50
CA MET A 324 0.10 7.38 0.85
C MET A 324 0.85 8.26 1.86
N CYS A 325 1.53 9.32 1.41
CA CYS A 325 2.38 10.21 2.21
C CYS A 325 1.61 11.26 3.04
N LYS A 326 0.37 10.96 3.43
CA LYS A 326 -0.55 11.91 4.07
C LYS A 326 -0.11 12.29 5.48
#